data_AF-A0A0B4CEJ0-F1
#
_entry.id   AF-A0A0B4CEJ0-F1
#
_cell.length_a   1.000
_cell.length_b   1.000
_cell.length_c   1.000
_cell.angle_alpha   90.00
_cell.angle_beta   90.00
_cell.angle_gamma   90.00
#
_symmetry.space_group_name_H-M   'P 1'
#
loop_
_entity.id
_entity.type
_entity.pdbx_description
1 polymer ?
#
loop_
_entity_poly.entity_id
_entity_poly.type
_entity_poly.pdbx_seq_one_letter_code
_entity_poly.pdbx_strand_id
1 'polypeptide(L)'
;MVTPAGYREAASHLKAAYEMSERRACRVLGVDRTSVRYQATRPDDGALRDRLKALAQERRRFGYRRLHVLLRREGHAVNRKRVQRIYREERQTVRRRGGRKRAIGTRRPLELPLVANQRWSLDFVADQMTDGRRFR
;
A
#
# COMPACT_ATOMS: atom_id res chain seq x y z
N MET A 1 8.43 19.34 4.96
CA MET A 1 7.17 19.44 5.74
C MET A 1 7.30 18.56 6.98
N VAL A 2 7.32 19.15 8.18
CA VAL A 2 7.42 18.39 9.44
C VAL A 2 6.03 17.87 9.81
N THR A 3 5.94 16.63 10.29
CA THR A 3 4.65 16.03 10.68
C THR A 3 4.24 16.48 12.10
N PRO A 4 2.95 16.43 12.47
CA PRO A 4 2.52 16.70 13.85
C PRO A 4 3.14 15.77 14.91
N ALA A 5 3.63 14.60 14.50
CA ALA A 5 4.42 13.73 15.38
C ALA A 5 5.83 14.31 15.60
N GLY A 6 6.50 14.77 14.53
CA GLY A 6 7.80 15.44 14.63
C GLY A 6 7.76 16.71 15.47
N TYR A 7 6.70 17.51 15.39
CA TYR A 7 6.53 18.67 16.27
C TYR A 7 6.37 18.30 17.76
N ARG A 8 5.69 17.17 18.05
CA ARG A 8 5.56 16.65 19.42
C ARG A 8 6.90 16.18 19.96
N GLU A 9 7.68 15.46 19.15
CA GLU A 9 9.03 15.03 19.51
C GLU A 9 9.96 16.24 19.74
N ALA A 10 9.93 17.24 18.85
CA ALA A 10 10.69 18.47 19.00
C ALA A 10 10.30 19.25 20.28
N ALA A 11 9.00 19.34 20.58
CA ALA A 11 8.53 20.00 21.80
C ALA A 11 8.99 19.26 23.06
N SER A 12 8.95 17.92 23.06
CA SER A 12 9.48 17.10 24.15
C SER A 12 10.99 17.26 24.31
N HIS A 13 11.73 17.31 23.20
CA HIS A 13 13.18 17.54 23.21
C HIS A 13 13.53 18.91 23.80
N LEU A 14 12.83 19.98 23.39
CA LEU A 14 13.05 21.32 23.95
C LEU A 14 12.76 21.41 25.45
N LYS A 15 11.71 20.69 25.92
CA LYS A 15 11.40 20.61 27.35
C LYS A 15 12.50 19.88 28.13
N ALA A 16 13.04 18.78 27.59
CA ALA A 16 14.01 17.94 28.29
C ALA A 16 15.46 18.48 28.22
N ALA A 17 15.89 18.96 27.06
CA ALA A 17 17.27 19.37 26.82
C ALA A 17 17.57 20.81 27.27
N TYR A 18 16.55 21.68 27.27
CA TYR A 18 16.69 23.11 27.57
C TYR A 18 15.81 23.57 28.73
N GLU A 19 15.21 22.62 29.48
CA GLU A 19 14.33 22.87 30.64
C GLU A 19 13.20 23.88 30.35
N MET A 20 12.77 23.95 29.09
CA MET A 20 11.79 24.94 28.66
C MET A 20 10.40 24.55 29.14
N SER A 21 9.60 25.54 29.54
CA SER A 21 8.17 25.31 29.72
C SER A 21 7.53 24.93 28.39
N GLU A 22 6.50 24.07 28.44
CA GLU A 22 5.77 23.63 27.25
C GLU A 22 5.22 24.81 26.43
N ARG A 23 4.77 25.88 27.10
CA ARG A 23 4.30 27.11 26.44
C ARG A 23 5.41 27.75 25.61
N ARG A 24 6.63 27.83 26.15
CA ARG A 24 7.78 28.43 25.47
C ARG A 24 8.23 27.53 24.30
N ALA A 25 8.31 26.22 24.50
CA ALA A 25 8.64 25.27 23.45
C ALA A 25 7.65 25.33 22.28
N CYS A 26 6.34 25.34 22.54
CA CYS A 26 5.31 25.45 21.50
C CYS A 26 5.37 26.78 20.74
N ARG A 27 5.67 27.89 21.43
CA ARG A 27 5.83 29.21 20.81
C ARG A 27 7.03 29.25 19.85
N VAL A 28 8.16 28.68 20.25
CA VAL A 28 9.36 28.59 19.39
C VAL A 28 9.10 27.73 18.15
N LEU A 29 8.36 26.64 18.31
CA LEU A 29 8.02 25.72 17.21
C LEU A 29 6.85 26.20 16.33
N GLY A 30 6.13 27.26 16.74
CA GLY A 30 4.96 27.75 16.02
C GLY A 30 3.77 26.78 16.00
N VAL A 31 3.64 25.92 17.03
CA VAL A 31 2.57 24.90 17.10
C VAL A 31 1.63 25.13 18.26
N ASP A 32 0.37 24.71 18.07
CA ASP A 32 -0.62 24.78 19.14
C ASP A 32 -0.41 23.69 20.21
N ARG A 33 -0.63 24.07 21.47
CA ARG A 33 -0.45 23.19 22.63
C ARG A 33 -1.41 22.01 22.64
N THR A 34 -2.63 22.15 22.10
CA THR A 34 -3.58 21.03 22.01
C THR A 34 -3.04 19.93 21.10
N SER A 35 -2.38 20.29 19.99
CA SER A 35 -1.74 19.32 19.12
C SER A 35 -0.55 18.65 19.80
N VAL A 36 0.19 19.36 20.66
CA VAL A 36 1.32 18.78 21.40
C VAL A 36 0.84 17.83 22.48
N ARG A 37 -0.25 18.16 23.17
CA ARG A 37 -0.87 17.35 24.22
C ARG A 37 -1.66 16.15 23.70
N TYR A 38 -2.01 16.15 22.42
CA TYR A 38 -2.84 15.10 21.85
C TYR A 38 -2.18 13.71 21.98
N GLN A 39 -2.83 12.84 22.75
CA GLN A 39 -2.51 11.42 22.85
C GLN A 39 -3.57 10.62 22.11
N ALA A 40 -3.12 9.79 21.17
CA ALA A 40 -4.03 8.92 20.44
C ALA A 40 -4.40 7.72 21.31
N THR A 41 -5.59 7.72 21.91
CA THR A 41 -6.13 6.54 22.60
C THR A 41 -6.54 5.50 21.55
N ARG A 42 -6.00 4.28 21.66
CA ARG A 42 -6.35 3.16 20.78
C ARG A 42 -7.05 2.09 21.62
N PRO A 43 -8.21 1.57 21.18
CA PRO A 43 -8.80 0.41 21.82
C PRO A 43 -7.90 -0.82 21.64
N ASP A 44 -7.93 -1.73 22.62
CA ASP A 44 -7.20 -2.98 22.52
C ASP A 44 -7.65 -3.77 21.29
N ASP A 45 -6.68 -4.20 20.49
CA ASP A 45 -6.86 -4.98 19.27
C ASP A 45 -6.56 -6.47 19.49
N GLY A 46 -6.19 -6.90 20.70
CA GLY A 46 -5.69 -8.25 21.00
C GLY A 46 -6.54 -9.37 20.40
N ALA A 47 -7.81 -9.46 20.81
CA ALA A 47 -8.71 -10.51 20.33
C ALA A 47 -8.91 -10.49 18.79
N LEU A 48 -9.00 -9.29 18.20
CA LEU A 48 -9.14 -9.13 16.75
C LEU A 48 -7.87 -9.54 16.00
N ARG A 49 -6.70 -9.25 16.56
CA ARG A 49 -5.38 -9.59 16.03
C ARG A 49 -5.18 -11.09 16.02
N ASP A 50 -5.54 -11.76 17.10
CA ASP A 50 -5.43 -13.23 17.22
C ASP A 50 -6.39 -13.93 16.26
N ARG A 51 -7.64 -13.46 16.16
CA ARG A 51 -8.59 -14.01 15.19
C ARG A 51 -8.11 -13.81 13.75
N LEU A 52 -7.58 -12.63 13.43
CA LEU A 52 -7.05 -12.33 12.11
C LEU A 52 -5.82 -13.18 11.78
N LYS A 53 -4.94 -13.45 12.76
CA LYS A 53 -3.81 -14.41 12.62
C LYS A 53 -4.31 -15.81 12.30
N ALA A 54 -5.29 -16.31 13.03
CA ALA A 54 -5.86 -17.64 12.81
C ALA A 54 -6.41 -17.76 11.37
N LEU A 55 -7.21 -16.79 10.92
CA LEU A 55 -7.76 -16.77 9.56
C LEU A 55 -6.67 -16.68 8.48
N ALA A 56 -5.62 -15.90 8.72
CA ALA A 56 -4.51 -15.79 7.79
C ALA A 56 -3.68 -17.09 7.70
N GLN A 57 -3.53 -17.81 8.81
CA GLN A 57 -2.88 -19.13 8.82
C GLN A 57 -3.72 -20.19 8.09
N GLU A 58 -5.03 -20.19 8.28
CA GLU A 58 -5.96 -21.12 7.62
C GLU A 58 -6.08 -20.85 6.11
N ARG A 59 -5.98 -19.57 5.70
CA ARG A 59 -6.13 -19.12 4.31
C ARG A 59 -4.95 -18.25 3.89
N ARG A 60 -3.75 -18.84 3.83
CA ARG A 60 -2.47 -18.17 3.52
C ARG A 60 -2.42 -17.32 2.25
N ARG A 61 -3.32 -17.54 1.29
CA ARG A 61 -3.40 -16.76 0.04
C ARG A 61 -4.29 -15.52 0.15
N PHE A 62 -5.01 -15.35 1.24
CA PHE A 62 -5.96 -14.25 1.40
C PHE A 62 -5.25 -13.01 1.91
N GLY A 63 -5.43 -11.89 1.20
CA GLY A 63 -5.04 -10.57 1.69
C GLY A 63 -6.10 -9.98 2.61
N TYR A 64 -5.76 -8.85 3.24
CA TYR A 64 -6.61 -8.15 4.21
C TYR A 64 -8.06 -7.88 3.74
N ARG A 65 -8.29 -7.68 2.43
CA ARG A 65 -9.65 -7.46 1.87
C ARG A 65 -10.53 -8.70 2.00
N ARG A 66 -10.00 -9.89 1.74
CA ARG A 66 -10.76 -11.15 1.90
C ARG A 66 -10.92 -11.52 3.35
N LEU A 67 -9.88 -11.32 4.17
CA LEU A 67 -9.96 -11.52 5.62
C LEU A 67 -11.00 -10.60 6.27
N HIS A 68 -11.12 -9.35 5.82
CA HIS A 68 -12.17 -8.42 6.28
C HIS A 68 -13.58 -8.94 6.01
N VAL A 69 -13.82 -9.56 4.84
CA VAL A 69 -15.13 -10.17 4.52
C VAL A 69 -15.42 -11.37 5.43
N LEU A 70 -14.42 -12.22 5.70
CA LEU A 70 -14.58 -13.35 6.63
C LEU A 70 -14.91 -12.86 8.04
N LEU A 71 -14.15 -11.90 8.56
CA LEU A 71 -14.41 -11.30 9.86
C LEU A 71 -15.83 -10.69 9.94
N ARG A 72 -16.31 -10.07 8.86
CA ARG A 72 -17.69 -9.55 8.81
C ARG A 72 -18.75 -10.65 8.81
N ARG A 73 -18.49 -11.79 8.18
CA ARG A 73 -19.38 -12.97 8.22
C ARG A 73 -19.42 -13.62 9.59
N GLU A 74 -18.32 -13.56 10.33
CA GLU A 74 -18.23 -14.00 11.73
C GLU A 74 -18.87 -13.02 12.72
N GLY A 75 -19.48 -11.92 12.24
CA GLY A 75 -20.16 -10.93 13.07
C GLY A 75 -19.27 -9.79 13.59
N HIS A 76 -17.98 -9.76 13.25
CA HIS A 76 -17.11 -8.66 13.67
C HIS A 76 -17.42 -7.37 12.89
N ALA A 77 -17.96 -6.36 13.59
CA ALA A 77 -18.25 -5.04 13.03
C ALA A 77 -17.00 -4.15 12.89
N VAL A 78 -16.00 -4.62 12.13
CA VAL A 78 -14.69 -3.97 12.04
C VAL A 78 -14.54 -3.17 10.74
N ASN A 79 -14.01 -1.95 10.85
CA ASN A 79 -13.66 -1.14 9.69
C ASN A 79 -12.49 -1.76 8.90
N ARG A 80 -12.61 -1.76 7.57
CA ARG A 80 -11.56 -2.22 6.64
C ARG A 80 -10.20 -1.57 6.90
N LYS A 81 -10.15 -0.29 7.28
CA LYS A 81 -8.89 0.43 7.61
C LYS A 81 -8.21 -0.17 8.86
N ARG A 82 -8.99 -0.56 9.87
CA ARG A 82 -8.49 -1.20 11.10
C ARG A 82 -7.88 -2.57 10.78
N VAL A 83 -8.58 -3.39 9.99
CA VAL A 83 -8.06 -4.69 9.50
C VAL A 83 -6.77 -4.52 8.70
N GLN A 84 -6.74 -3.56 7.77
CA GLN A 84 -5.54 -3.28 6.97
C GLN A 84 -4.33 -2.88 7.82
N ARG A 85 -4.55 -2.05 8.86
CA ARG A 85 -3.50 -1.63 9.79
C ARG A 85 -2.93 -2.83 10.54
N ILE A 86 -3.77 -3.61 11.21
CA ILE A 86 -3.36 -4.79 11.99
C ILE A 86 -2.62 -5.79 11.08
N TYR A 87 -3.14 -6.03 9.88
CA TYR A 87 -2.51 -6.93 8.90
C TYR A 87 -1.11 -6.47 8.46
N ARG A 88 -0.90 -5.15 8.33
CA ARG A 88 0.43 -4.57 8.01
C ARG A 88 1.39 -4.68 9.20
N GLU A 89 0.92 -4.34 10.40
CA GLU A 89 1.71 -4.46 11.64
C GLU A 89 2.21 -5.89 11.85
N GLU A 90 1.36 -6.89 11.57
CA GLU A 90 1.69 -8.32 11.68
C GLU A 90 2.54 -8.88 10.53
N ARG A 91 2.96 -8.04 9.57
CA ARG A 91 3.75 -8.42 8.39
C ARG A 91 3.22 -9.63 7.61
N GLN A 92 1.93 -9.92 7.68
CA GLN A 92 1.29 -11.08 7.02
C GLN A 92 1.15 -10.93 5.50
N THR A 93 1.98 -10.09 4.87
CA THR A 93 1.84 -9.73 3.47
C THR A 93 2.04 -10.97 2.61
N VAL A 94 0.97 -11.40 1.95
CA VAL A 94 1.05 -12.49 0.96
C VAL A 94 2.09 -12.12 -0.08
N ARG A 95 3.16 -12.91 -0.16
CA ARG A 95 4.23 -12.70 -1.15
C ARG A 95 3.60 -12.81 -2.54
N ARG A 96 3.64 -11.73 -3.30
CA ARG A 96 3.19 -11.76 -4.70
C ARG A 96 4.12 -12.69 -5.46
N ARG A 97 3.56 -13.71 -6.11
CA ARG A 97 4.31 -14.57 -7.01
C ARG A 97 4.88 -13.67 -8.10
N GLY A 98 6.20 -13.63 -8.26
CA GLY A 98 6.84 -12.90 -9.35
C GLY A 98 6.18 -13.33 -10.66
N GLY A 99 5.75 -12.36 -11.47
CA GLY A 99 5.15 -12.65 -12.77
C GLY A 99 6.07 -13.59 -13.55
N ARG A 100 5.49 -14.57 -14.25
CA ARG A 100 6.25 -15.48 -15.11
C ARG A 100 7.08 -14.59 -16.04
N LYS A 101 8.41 -14.60 -15.91
CA LYS A 101 9.29 -13.91 -16.85
C LYS A 101 8.91 -14.47 -18.22
N ARG A 102 8.33 -13.64 -19.10
CA ARG A 102 8.12 -14.07 -20.49
C ARG A 102 9.51 -14.44 -20.98
N ALA A 103 9.65 -15.63 -21.56
CA ALA A 103 10.87 -15.95 -22.28
C ALA A 103 11.01 -14.86 -23.33
N ILE A 104 11.96 -13.95 -23.11
CA ILE A 104 12.52 -13.15 -24.18
C ILE A 104 13.32 -14.17 -24.95
N GLY A 105 12.64 -15.03 -25.72
CA GLY A 105 13.32 -15.86 -26.70
C GLY A 105 14.18 -14.93 -27.52
N THR A 106 15.33 -15.42 -27.97
CA THR A 106 16.29 -14.72 -28.82
C THR A 106 15.57 -14.25 -30.08
N ARG A 107 14.86 -13.13 -30.01
CA ARG A 107 14.29 -12.47 -31.17
C ARG A 107 15.50 -12.07 -31.97
N ARG A 108 15.73 -12.76 -33.09
CA ARG A 108 16.68 -12.25 -34.09
C ARG A 108 16.29 -10.80 -34.34
N PRO A 109 17.23 -9.85 -34.23
CA PRO A 109 16.95 -8.46 -34.53
C PRO A 109 16.33 -8.39 -35.93
N LEU A 110 15.30 -7.56 -36.08
CA LEU A 110 14.69 -7.33 -37.38
C LEU A 110 15.75 -6.72 -38.29
N GLU A 111 16.15 -7.45 -39.33
CA GLU A 111 17.06 -6.93 -40.36
C GLU A 111 16.33 -5.87 -41.18
N LEU A 112 16.96 -4.70 -41.29
CA LEU A 112 16.45 -3.56 -42.05
C LEU A 112 16.81 -3.74 -43.54
N PRO A 113 15.86 -3.55 -44.48
CA PRO A 113 16.17 -3.57 -45.90
C PRO A 113 17.05 -2.37 -46.29
N LEU A 114 18.03 -2.60 -47.16
CA LEU A 114 18.97 -1.60 -47.68
C LEU A 114 18.48 -0.95 -48.97
N VAL A 115 17.60 -1.63 -49.72
CA VAL A 115 17.05 -1.14 -51.00
C VAL A 115 15.53 -1.35 -51.07
N ALA A 116 14.88 -0.54 -51.91
CA ALA A 116 13.44 -0.66 -52.16
C ALA A 116 13.08 -2.07 -52.70
N ASN A 117 11.91 -2.59 -52.32
CA ASN A 117 11.39 -3.91 -52.73
C ASN A 117 12.22 -5.14 -52.33
N GLN A 118 13.24 -4.99 -51.48
CA GLN A 118 14.06 -6.11 -50.99
C GLN A 118 13.29 -7.06 -50.07
N ARG A 119 12.22 -6.58 -49.42
CA ARG A 119 11.43 -7.36 -48.46
C ARG A 119 9.96 -7.01 -48.59
N TRP A 120 9.13 -8.04 -48.59
CA TRP A 120 7.68 -7.93 -48.62
C TRP A 120 7.17 -8.29 -47.24
N SER A 121 6.64 -7.33 -46.50
CA SER A 121 5.94 -7.58 -45.24
C SER A 121 4.45 -7.71 -45.52
N LEU A 122 3.83 -8.71 -44.89
CA LEU A 122 2.38 -8.76 -44.75
C LEU A 122 2.02 -7.89 -43.55
N ASP A 123 1.49 -6.70 -43.82
CA ASP A 123 0.89 -5.88 -42.78
C ASP A 123 -0.50 -6.44 -42.50
N PHE A 124 -0.67 -7.08 -41.34
CA PHE A 124 -1.99 -7.51 -40.89
C PHE A 124 -2.80 -6.26 -40.50
N VAL A 125 -3.74 -5.89 -41.35
CA VAL A 125 -4.79 -4.92 -41.00
C VAL A 125 -5.77 -5.63 -40.08
N ALA A 126 -5.90 -5.12 -38.85
CA ALA A 126 -6.90 -5.60 -37.91
C ALA A 126 -8.08 -4.64 -37.90
N ASP A 127 -9.20 -5.08 -38.48
CA ASP A 127 -10.43 -4.29 -38.46
C ASP A 127 -11.09 -4.34 -37.08
N GLN A 128 -11.65 -3.21 -36.66
CA GLN A 128 -12.42 -3.06 -35.44
C GLN A 128 -13.80 -2.53 -35.80
N MET A 129 -14.82 -3.00 -35.08
CA MET A 129 -16.17 -2.43 -35.16
C MET A 129 -16.15 -0.99 -34.64
N THR A 130 -17.15 -0.20 -34.99
CA THR A 130 -17.30 1.21 -34.57
C THR A 130 -17.35 1.39 -33.04
N ASP A 131 -17.61 0.31 -32.30
CA ASP A 131 -17.61 0.27 -30.84
C ASP A 131 -16.26 -0.19 -30.22
N GLY A 132 -15.23 -0.39 -31.03
CA GLY A 132 -13.89 -0.78 -30.60
C GLY A 132 -13.72 -2.29 -30.33
N ARG A 133 -14.71 -3.13 -30.61
CA ARG A 133 -14.58 -4.59 -30.51
C ARG A 133 -13.88 -5.17 -31.74
N ARG A 134 -13.04 -6.20 -31.52
CA ARG A 134 -12.33 -6.94 -32.59
C ARG A 134 -13.15 -8.15 -33.04
N PHE A 135 -13.01 -8.52 -34.31
CA PHE A 135 -13.50 -9.80 -34.82
C PHE A 135 -12.83 -10.95 -34.05
N ARG A 136 -13.60 -12.00 -33.73
CA ARG A 136 -13.18 -13.13 -32.91
C ARG A 136 -13.09 -14.40 -33.73
#